data_AF-A0A847WUM4-F1
#
_entry.id   AF-A0A847WUM4-F1
#
_cell.length_a   1.000
_cell.length_b   1.000
_cell.length_c   1.000
_cell.angle_alpha   90.00
_cell.angle_beta   90.00
_cell.angle_gamma   90.00
#
_symmetry.space_group_name_H-M   'P 1'
#
loop_
_entity.id
_entity.type
_entity.pdbx_description
1 polymer ?
#
loop_
_entity_poly.entity_id
_entity_poly.type
_entity_poly.pdbx_seq_one_letter_code
_entity_poly.pdbx_strand_id
1 'polypeptide(L)'
;MLWALMGVVAGICIAAQAPINASLGKALEVPVAAAAVSFLAGGVVLWALAFIFSHFSGVAINFGAPAPWTFVAGGLLGAFYVFSNITLTPMIGAAAVMALSVAGQLVGGLFLDKIGFMGMAVREITMGRLAGAALLIIGAVMIRVL
;
A
#
# COMPACT_ATOMS: atom_id res chain seq x y z
N MET A 1 -4.87 5.37 20.47
CA MET A 1 -5.70 4.16 20.32
C MET A 1 -6.46 4.13 18.99
N LEU A 2 -7.33 5.12 18.71
CA LEU A 2 -8.17 5.15 17.50
C LEU A 2 -7.38 5.04 16.18
N TRP A 3 -6.33 5.84 16.00
CA TRP A 3 -5.47 5.80 14.82
C TRP A 3 -4.76 4.46 14.61
N ALA A 4 -4.38 3.79 15.70
CA ALA A 4 -3.76 2.47 15.64
C ALA A 4 -4.78 1.41 15.19
N LEU A 5 -6.03 1.49 15.69
CA LEU A 5 -7.12 0.62 15.27
C LEU A 5 -7.42 0.77 13.77
N MET A 6 -7.43 2.00 13.25
CA MET A 6 -7.61 2.25 11.82
C MET A 6 -6.51 1.57 10.99
N GLY A 7 -5.26 1.61 11.45
CA GLY A 7 -4.15 0.91 10.79
C GLY A 7 -4.35 -0.60 10.77
N VAL A 8 -4.83 -1.20 11.86
CA VAL A 8 -5.15 -2.63 11.93
C VAL A 8 -6.26 -2.99 10.95
N VAL A 9 -7.35 -2.23 10.92
CA VAL A 9 -8.48 -2.44 10.00
C VAL A 9 -8.02 -2.33 8.54
N ALA A 10 -7.21 -1.32 8.21
CA ALA A 10 -6.64 -1.17 6.89
C ALA A 10 -5.79 -2.39 6.49
N GLY A 11 -4.97 -2.91 7.41
CA GLY A 11 -4.21 -4.13 7.21
C GLY A 11 -5.09 -5.35 6.91
N ILE A 12 -6.21 -5.51 7.62
CA ILE A 12 -7.19 -6.58 7.37
C ILE A 12 -7.81 -6.44 5.98
N CYS A 13 -8.20 -5.22 5.59
CA CYS A 13 -8.74 -4.97 4.24
C CYS A 13 -7.75 -5.33 3.14
N ILE A 14 -6.47 -4.95 3.29
CA ILE A 14 -5.40 -5.30 2.34
C ILE A 14 -5.17 -6.81 2.31
N ALA A 15 -5.24 -7.49 3.46
CA ALA A 15 -5.11 -8.94 3.53
C ALA A 15 -6.22 -9.66 2.75
N ALA A 16 -7.46 -9.17 2.82
CA ALA A 16 -8.58 -9.69 2.04
C ALA A 16 -8.47 -9.36 0.54
N GLN A 17 -7.91 -8.20 0.20
CA GLN A 17 -7.73 -7.76 -1.18
C GLN A 17 -6.81 -8.70 -1.99
N ALA A 18 -5.74 -9.22 -1.38
CA ALA A 18 -4.77 -10.07 -2.08
C ALA A 18 -5.38 -11.34 -2.71
N PRO A 19 -6.12 -12.22 -1.98
CA PRO A 19 -6.75 -13.39 -2.58
C PRO A 19 -7.87 -13.01 -3.57
N ILE A 20 -8.62 -11.93 -3.34
CA ILE A 20 -9.65 -11.45 -4.27
C ILE A 20 -9.01 -11.08 -5.62
N ASN A 21 -7.96 -10.25 -5.60
CA ASN A 21 -7.29 -9.81 -6.82
C ASN A 21 -6.53 -10.96 -7.50
N ALA A 22 -5.95 -11.89 -6.73
CA ALA A 22 -5.32 -13.09 -7.29
C ALA A 22 -6.34 -14.00 -7.98
N SER A 23 -7.54 -14.16 -7.40
CA SER A 23 -8.64 -14.89 -8.02
C SER A 23 -9.11 -14.23 -9.31
N LEU A 24 -9.31 -12.91 -9.30
CA LEU A 24 -9.66 -12.14 -10.49
C LEU A 24 -8.56 -12.26 -11.57
N GLY A 25 -7.29 -12.19 -11.20
CA GLY A 25 -6.16 -12.35 -12.12
C GLY A 25 -6.11 -13.72 -12.78
N LYS A 26 -6.45 -14.78 -12.04
CA LYS A 26 -6.61 -16.12 -12.60
C LYS A 26 -7.80 -16.20 -13.56
N ALA A 27 -8.95 -15.67 -13.17
CA ALA A 27 -10.17 -15.71 -13.98
C ALA A 27 -10.05 -14.91 -15.28
N LEU A 28 -9.31 -13.80 -15.27
CA LEU A 28 -9.02 -12.99 -16.45
C LEU A 28 -7.82 -13.50 -17.28
N GLU A 29 -7.09 -14.50 -16.78
CA GLU A 29 -5.84 -15.04 -17.34
C GLU A 29 -4.69 -14.01 -17.51
N VAL A 30 -4.95 -12.74 -17.17
CA VAL A 30 -4.05 -11.61 -17.35
C VAL A 30 -3.94 -10.84 -16.02
N PRO A 31 -2.90 -11.08 -15.20
CA PRO A 31 -2.74 -10.47 -13.87
C PRO A 31 -2.81 -8.94 -13.85
N VAL A 32 -2.25 -8.28 -14.87
CA VAL A 32 -2.28 -6.81 -14.98
C VAL A 32 -3.70 -6.29 -15.23
N ALA A 33 -4.57 -7.05 -15.91
CA ALA A 33 -5.97 -6.67 -16.11
C ALA A 33 -6.73 -6.66 -14.78
N ALA A 34 -6.49 -7.64 -13.90
CA ALA A 34 -7.07 -7.64 -12.56
C ALA A 34 -6.62 -6.44 -11.72
N ALA A 35 -5.34 -6.06 -11.78
CA ALA A 35 -4.86 -4.84 -11.12
C ALA A 35 -5.58 -3.59 -11.66
N ALA A 36 -5.71 -3.47 -12.98
CA ALA A 36 -6.38 -2.34 -13.63
C ALA A 36 -7.86 -2.23 -13.24
N VAL A 37 -8.60 -3.35 -13.23
CA VAL A 37 -10.01 -3.41 -12.82
C VAL A 37 -10.17 -2.99 -11.36
N SER A 38 -9.35 -3.53 -10.45
CA SER A 38 -9.42 -3.17 -9.03
C SER A 38 -9.08 -1.69 -8.78
N PHE A 39 -8.08 -1.14 -9.48
CA PHE A 39 -7.74 0.28 -9.38
C PHE A 39 -8.82 1.20 -9.95
N LEU A 40 -9.46 0.81 -11.06
CA LEU A 40 -10.55 1.59 -11.63
C LEU A 40 -11.75 1.62 -10.68
N ALA A 41 -12.14 0.46 -10.14
CA ALA A 41 -13.24 0.38 -9.18
C ALA A 41 -12.97 1.22 -7.92
N GLY A 42 -11.78 1.09 -7.33
CA GLY A 42 -11.37 1.91 -6.19
C GLY A 42 -11.30 3.40 -6.52
N GLY A 43 -10.78 3.75 -7.69
CA GLY A 43 -10.68 5.13 -8.18
C GLY A 43 -12.05 5.78 -8.33
N VAL A 44 -13.03 5.09 -8.92
CA VAL A 44 -14.41 5.58 -9.05
C VAL A 44 -15.03 5.86 -7.67
N VAL A 45 -14.88 4.93 -6.72
CA VAL A 45 -15.40 5.10 -5.36
C VAL A 45 -14.73 6.29 -4.66
N LEU A 46 -13.40 6.40 -4.75
CA LEU A 46 -12.65 7.49 -4.13
C LEU A 46 -13.02 8.86 -4.72
N TRP A 47 -13.21 8.95 -6.05
CA TRP A 47 -13.63 10.19 -6.69
C TRP A 47 -15.06 10.59 -6.30
N ALA A 48 -15.99 9.64 -6.24
CA ALA A 48 -17.33 9.91 -5.74
C ALA A 48 -17.29 10.46 -4.32
N LEU A 49 -16.53 9.82 -3.42
CA LEU A 49 -16.35 10.29 -2.05
C LEU A 49 -15.70 11.69 -2.02
N ALA A 50 -14.65 11.92 -2.80
CA ALA A 50 -13.95 13.21 -2.83
C ALA A 50 -14.90 14.35 -3.21
N PHE A 51 -15.74 14.18 -4.24
CA PHE A 51 -16.71 15.20 -4.64
C PHE A 51 -17.83 15.38 -3.61
N ILE A 52 -18.31 14.29 -3.00
CA ILE A 52 -19.30 14.35 -1.90
C ILE A 52 -18.73 15.17 -0.73
N PHE A 53 -17.52 14.85 -0.26
CA PHE A 53 -16.89 15.58 0.83
C PHE A 53 -16.59 17.04 0.47
N SER A 54 -16.12 17.31 -0.74
CA SER A 54 -15.90 18.67 -1.24
C SER A 54 -17.19 19.49 -1.23
N HIS A 55 -18.30 18.89 -1.66
CA HIS A 55 -19.61 19.55 -1.64
C HIS A 55 -20.08 19.86 -0.21
N PHE A 56 -20.06 18.89 0.69
CA PHE A 56 -20.55 19.08 2.07
C PHE A 56 -19.65 19.96 2.95
N SER A 57 -18.34 19.98 2.69
CA SER A 57 -17.40 20.84 3.43
C SER A 57 -17.33 22.27 2.88
N GLY A 58 -17.83 22.51 1.66
CA GLY A 58 -17.66 23.78 0.95
C GLY A 58 -16.22 24.05 0.49
N VAL A 59 -15.32 23.07 0.61
CA VAL A 59 -13.92 23.19 0.21
C VAL A 59 -13.76 22.64 -1.20
N ALA A 60 -13.45 23.50 -2.18
CA ALA A 60 -13.17 23.09 -3.54
C ALA A 60 -11.85 22.31 -3.65
N ILE A 61 -11.83 21.28 -4.51
CA ILE A 61 -10.60 20.52 -4.79
C ILE A 61 -9.69 21.36 -5.69
N ASN A 62 -8.53 21.77 -5.15
CA ASN A 62 -7.55 22.57 -5.90
C ASN A 62 -6.53 21.69 -6.63
N PHE A 63 -6.82 21.36 -7.89
CA PHE A 63 -5.91 20.60 -8.75
C PHE A 63 -4.67 21.39 -9.21
N GLY A 64 -4.61 22.71 -9.00
CA GLY A 64 -3.47 23.53 -9.40
C GLY A 64 -2.35 23.59 -8.35
N ALA A 65 -2.58 23.15 -7.12
CA ALA A 65 -1.62 23.28 -6.03
C ALA A 65 -0.46 22.25 -6.05
N PRO A 66 -0.68 20.96 -6.35
CA PRO A 66 0.39 19.96 -6.31
C PRO A 66 1.36 20.03 -7.49
N ALA A 67 2.58 19.51 -7.32
CA ALA A 67 3.53 19.36 -8.42
C ALA A 67 3.06 18.31 -9.46
N PRO A 68 3.25 18.52 -10.78
CA PRO A 68 2.67 17.64 -11.81
C PRO A 68 2.99 16.15 -11.67
N TRP A 69 4.19 15.79 -11.19
CA TRP A 69 4.59 14.38 -11.03
C TRP A 69 3.81 13.66 -9.92
N THR A 70 3.28 14.38 -8.92
CA THR A 70 2.56 13.75 -7.79
C THR A 70 1.21 13.18 -8.21
N PHE A 71 0.64 13.68 -9.31
CA PHE A 71 -0.63 13.16 -9.88
C PHE A 71 -0.51 11.70 -10.36
N VAL A 72 0.70 11.26 -10.72
CA VAL A 72 0.91 9.91 -11.29
C VAL A 72 1.74 9.02 -10.38
N ALA A 73 2.68 9.56 -9.60
CA ALA A 73 3.65 8.74 -8.87
C ALA A 73 3.00 7.77 -7.87
N GLY A 74 2.03 8.24 -7.07
CA GLY A 74 1.32 7.37 -6.12
C GLY A 74 0.55 6.24 -6.82
N GLY A 75 -0.11 6.56 -7.94
CA GLY A 75 -0.83 5.58 -8.76
C GLY A 75 0.10 4.52 -9.37
N LEU A 76 1.26 4.94 -9.91
CA LEU A 76 2.26 4.03 -10.47
C LEU A 76 2.85 3.08 -9.42
N LEU A 77 3.21 3.61 -8.24
CA LEU A 77 3.73 2.80 -7.13
C LEU A 77 2.68 1.80 -6.62
N GLY A 78 1.43 2.25 -6.48
CA GLY A 78 0.31 1.39 -6.09
C GLY A 78 0.01 0.30 -7.12
N ALA A 79 0.02 0.64 -8.41
CA ALA A 79 -0.23 -0.30 -9.50
C ALA A 79 0.87 -1.39 -9.53
N PHE A 80 2.14 -1.01 -9.40
CA PHE A 80 3.23 -1.97 -9.27
C PHE A 80 3.03 -2.89 -8.06
N TYR A 81 2.72 -2.32 -6.89
CA TYR A 81 2.48 -3.09 -5.68
C TYR A 81 1.38 -4.14 -5.84
N VAL A 82 0.22 -3.75 -6.37
CA VAL A 82 -0.90 -4.69 -6.56
C VAL A 82 -0.62 -5.70 -7.66
N PHE A 83 0.01 -5.31 -8.76
CA PHE A 83 0.47 -6.24 -9.78
C PHE A 83 1.43 -7.29 -9.20
N SER A 84 2.42 -6.87 -8.41
CA SER A 84 3.33 -7.78 -7.72
C SER A 84 2.57 -8.73 -6.80
N ASN A 85 1.61 -8.23 -6.02
CA ASN A 85 0.81 -9.09 -5.14
C ASN A 85 0.02 -10.15 -5.92
N ILE A 86 -0.66 -9.77 -7.01
CA ILE A 86 -1.46 -10.68 -7.84
C ILE A 86 -0.56 -11.77 -8.44
N THR A 87 0.59 -11.39 -8.98
CA THR A 87 1.53 -12.31 -9.63
C THR A 87 2.24 -13.22 -8.63
N LEU A 88 2.67 -12.70 -7.48
CA LEU A 88 3.46 -13.45 -6.51
C LEU A 88 2.61 -14.33 -5.59
N THR A 89 1.37 -13.95 -5.29
CA THR A 89 0.47 -14.72 -4.40
C THR A 89 0.34 -16.20 -4.79
N PRO A 90 0.11 -16.58 -6.07
CA PRO A 90 0.06 -17.99 -6.46
C PRO A 90 1.42 -18.71 -6.40
N MET A 91 2.54 -17.98 -6.42
CA MET A 91 3.89 -18.57 -6.44
C MET A 91 4.42 -18.84 -5.03
N ILE A 92 4.17 -17.91 -4.09
CA ILE A 92 4.80 -17.96 -2.75
C ILE A 92 3.79 -17.91 -1.59
N GLY A 93 2.49 -17.84 -1.89
CA GLY A 93 1.41 -17.76 -0.91
C GLY A 93 1.14 -16.33 -0.43
N ALA A 94 -0.11 -16.06 -0.05
CA ALA A 94 -0.57 -14.72 0.35
C ALA A 94 0.16 -14.19 1.61
N ALA A 95 0.36 -15.05 2.61
CA ALA A 95 1.04 -14.68 3.86
C ALA A 95 2.49 -14.22 3.63
N ALA A 96 3.25 -14.95 2.80
CA ALA A 96 4.64 -14.60 2.49
C ALA A 96 4.74 -13.29 1.69
N VAL A 97 3.85 -13.08 0.69
CA VAL A 97 3.77 -11.82 -0.05
C VAL A 97 3.52 -10.64 0.89
N MET A 98 2.55 -10.76 1.79
CA MET A 98 2.24 -9.69 2.76
C MET A 98 3.41 -9.44 3.71
N ALA A 99 4.00 -10.49 4.28
CA ALA A 99 5.10 -10.33 5.23
C ALA A 99 6.33 -9.66 4.58
N LEU A 100 6.73 -10.10 3.38
CA LEU A 100 7.82 -9.50 2.63
C LEU A 100 7.51 -8.06 2.20
N SER A 101 6.25 -7.78 1.82
CA SER A 101 5.80 -6.43 1.50
C SER A 101 5.90 -5.48 2.69
N VAL A 102 5.42 -5.90 3.86
CA VAL A 102 5.48 -5.09 5.09
C VAL A 102 6.94 -4.88 5.51
N ALA A 103 7.79 -5.90 5.39
CA ALA A 103 9.22 -5.76 5.64
C ALA A 103 9.87 -4.72 4.72
N GLY A 104 9.60 -4.77 3.41
CA GLY A 104 10.08 -3.78 2.45
C GLY A 104 9.56 -2.36 2.71
N GLN A 105 8.26 -2.24 3.03
CA GLN A 105 7.63 -0.97 3.41
C GLN A 105 8.28 -0.37 4.66
N LEU A 106 8.64 -1.19 5.65
CA LEU A 106 9.29 -0.72 6.87
C LEU A 106 10.71 -0.20 6.60
N VAL A 107 11.51 -0.93 5.81
CA VAL A 107 12.87 -0.48 5.43
C VAL A 107 12.80 0.82 4.63
N GLY A 108 11.91 0.88 3.63
CA GLY A 108 11.67 2.09 2.85
C GLY A 108 11.17 3.25 3.71
N GLY A 109 10.23 2.99 4.62
CA GLY A 109 9.70 3.98 5.56
C GLY A 109 10.77 4.57 6.47
N LEU A 110 11.67 3.75 7.02
CA LEU A 110 12.80 4.24 7.83
C LEU A 110 13.75 5.13 7.02
N PHE A 111 13.99 4.78 5.76
CA PHE A 111 14.80 5.61 4.87
C PHE A 111 14.14 6.96 4.58
N LEU A 112 12.85 6.95 4.23
CA LEU A 112 12.07 8.17 3.94
C LEU A 112 11.93 9.07 5.19
N ASP A 113 11.72 8.48 6.36
CA ASP A 113 11.71 9.15 7.67
C ASP A 113 13.04 9.87 7.96
N LYS A 114 14.18 9.22 7.64
CA LYS A 114 15.52 9.77 7.90
C LYS A 114 15.83 10.97 7.01
N ILE A 115 15.41 10.94 5.76
CA ILE A 115 15.69 12.02 4.79
C ILE A 115 14.63 13.14 4.82
N GLY A 116 13.54 12.96 5.57
CA GLY A 116 12.44 13.93 5.61
C GLY A 116 11.76 14.11 4.26
N PHE A 117 11.57 13.02 3.52
CA PHE A 117 11.06 13.06 2.15
C PHE A 117 9.74 13.83 2.07
N MET A 118 9.58 14.70 1.06
CA MET A 118 8.40 15.57 0.89
C MET A 118 8.09 16.48 2.10
N GLY A 119 9.11 16.89 2.85
CA GLY A 119 8.95 17.78 4.01
C GLY A 119 8.37 17.08 5.23
N MET A 120 8.36 15.75 5.26
CA MET A 120 8.02 14.98 6.46
C MET A 120 9.00 15.29 7.60
N ALA A 121 8.51 15.22 8.84
CA ALA A 121 9.35 15.40 10.01
C ALA A 121 10.48 14.35 10.01
N VAL A 122 11.72 14.81 10.01
CA VAL A 122 12.89 13.94 10.11
C VAL A 122 12.84 13.20 11.44
N ARG A 123 12.89 11.87 11.37
CA ARG A 123 12.86 11.01 12.56
C ARG A 123 14.18 10.27 12.68
N GLU A 124 14.78 10.34 13.87
CA GLU A 124 15.99 9.59 14.16
C GLU A 124 15.73 8.09 14.11
N ILE A 125 16.69 7.37 13.53
CA ILE A 125 16.69 5.91 13.51
C ILE A 125 17.22 5.44 14.86
N THR A 126 16.29 5.17 15.78
CA THR A 126 16.62 4.61 17.09
C THR A 126 16.90 3.11 17.01
N MET A 127 17.65 2.59 17.99
CA MET A 127 17.93 1.15 18.09
C MET A 127 16.65 0.31 18.19
N GLY A 128 15.61 0.82 18.84
CA GLY A 128 14.30 0.15 18.91
C GLY A 128 13.63 -0.01 17.55
N ARG A 129 13.71 0.99 16.67
CA ARG A 129 13.18 0.92 15.30
C ARG A 129 13.95 -0.08 14.45
N LEU A 130 15.28 -0.11 14.59
CA LEU A 130 16.14 -1.09 13.91
C LEU A 130 15.84 -2.52 14.38
N ALA A 131 15.72 -2.72 15.68
CA ALA A 131 15.37 -4.02 16.24
C ALA A 131 13.98 -4.49 15.78
N GLY A 132 12.98 -3.61 15.80
CA GLY A 132 11.64 -3.90 15.27
C GLY A 132 11.67 -4.27 13.79
N ALA A 133 12.44 -3.56 12.97
CA ALA A 133 12.62 -3.89 11.56
C ALA A 133 13.31 -5.24 11.35
N ALA A 134 14.37 -5.53 12.11
CA ALA A 134 15.04 -6.81 12.06
C ALA A 134 14.08 -7.97 12.41
N LEU A 135 13.28 -7.83 13.47
CA LEU A 135 12.29 -8.84 13.85
C LEU A 135 11.23 -9.06 12.77
N LEU A 136 10.76 -8.00 12.11
CA LEU A 136 9.78 -8.09 11.03
C LEU A 136 10.36 -8.80 9.79
N ILE A 137 11.62 -8.49 9.45
CA ILE A 137 12.34 -9.16 8.34
C ILE A 137 12.53 -10.64 8.66
N ILE A 138 13.00 -10.97 9.86
CA ILE A 138 13.19 -12.35 10.31
C ILE A 138 11.85 -13.11 10.24
N GLY A 139 10.78 -12.52 10.78
CA GLY A 139 9.44 -13.11 10.71
C GLY A 139 8.96 -13.34 9.27
N ALA A 140 9.20 -12.38 8.37
CA ALA A 140 8.85 -12.54 6.96
C ALA A 140 9.63 -13.66 6.26
N VAL A 141 10.93 -13.79 6.57
CA VAL A 141 11.77 -14.88 6.04
C VAL A 141 11.30 -16.23 6.58
N MET A 142 10.99 -16.32 7.88
CA MET A 142 10.46 -17.55 8.48
C MET A 142 9.14 -17.97 7.84
N ILE A 143 8.19 -17.05 7.65
CA ILE A 143 6.90 -17.31 6.98
C ILE A 143 7.10 -17.81 5.55
N ARG A 144 8.16 -17.37 4.86
CA ARG A 144 8.43 -17.77 3.48
C ARG A 144 9.14 -19.13 3.37
N VAL A 145 10.05 -19.44 4.30
CA VAL A 145 10.99 -20.57 4.20
C VAL A 145 10.50 -21.81 4.97
N LEU A 146 9.79 -21.64 6.07
CA LEU A 146 9.25 -22.71 6.92
C LEU A 146 7.82 -23.07 6.52
#